data_AF-A0A9X1V4Z9-F1
#
_entry.id   AF-A0A9X1V4Z9-F1
#
_cell.length_a   1.000
_cell.length_b   1.000
_cell.length_c   1.000
_cell.angle_alpha   90.00
_cell.angle_beta   90.00
_cell.angle_gamma   90.00
#
_symmetry.space_group_name_H-M   'P 1'
#
loop_
_entity.id
_entity.type
_entity.pdbx_description
1 polymer ?
#
loop_
_entity_poly.entity_id
_entity_poly.type
_entity_poly.pdbx_seq_one_letter_code
_entity_poly.pdbx_strand_id
1 'polypeptide(L)'
;MKKLIQLMLEISADNYEKMIINHYHQWCLMHSHEENDCQKLLANPQLFNWWQTEYNRLQRKFIKRAYEFHTKADKLVLRKYHAEIVAQVKDFYCKPLLSKARKQEPITPQFN
;
A
#
# COMPACT_ATOMS: atom_id res chain seq x y z
N MET A 1 9.18 10.29 -6.79
CA MET A 1 9.10 9.47 -5.55
C MET A 1 9.42 7.99 -5.82
N LYS A 2 8.60 7.28 -6.61
CA LYS A 2 8.82 5.87 -7.02
C LYS A 2 10.27 5.55 -7.42
N LYS A 3 10.82 6.27 -8.40
CA LYS A 3 12.22 6.07 -8.87
C LYS A 3 13.27 6.22 -7.77
N LEU A 4 13.07 7.16 -6.84
CA LEU A 4 14.01 7.38 -5.74
C LEU A 4 13.97 6.23 -4.74
N ILE A 5 12.78 5.73 -4.39
CA ILE A 5 12.67 4.55 -3.52
C ILE A 5 13.25 3.31 -4.19
N GLN A 6 13.01 3.11 -5.48
CA GLN A 6 13.61 2.02 -6.25
C GLN A 6 15.13 2.05 -6.20
N LEU A 7 15.73 3.25 -6.36
CA LEU A 7 17.17 3.44 -6.25
C LEU A 7 17.69 3.20 -4.81
N MET A 8 17.04 3.78 -3.80
CA MET A 8 17.46 3.66 -2.41
C MET A 8 17.40 2.20 -1.92
N LEU A 9 16.38 1.45 -2.33
CA LEU A 9 16.15 0.07 -1.92
C LEU A 9 16.76 -0.97 -2.88
N GLU A 10 17.30 -0.55 -4.02
CA GLU A 10 17.81 -1.42 -5.09
C GLU A 10 16.79 -2.48 -5.49
N ILE A 11 15.59 -2.04 -5.86
CA ILE A 11 14.51 -2.91 -6.32
C ILE A 11 14.09 -2.53 -7.73
N SER A 12 13.75 -3.54 -8.54
CA SER A 12 13.23 -3.34 -9.89
C SER A 12 11.85 -2.65 -9.86
N ALA A 13 11.45 -2.12 -11.02
CA ALA A 13 10.13 -1.54 -11.20
C ALA A 13 9.01 -2.53 -10.87
N ASP A 14 9.12 -3.75 -11.39
CA ASP A 14 8.17 -4.84 -11.18
C ASP A 14 8.05 -5.22 -9.71
N ASN A 15 9.18 -5.35 -9.00
CA ASN A 15 9.18 -5.71 -7.59
C ASN A 15 8.58 -4.59 -6.73
N TYR A 16 8.81 -3.33 -7.10
CA TYR A 16 8.18 -2.20 -6.44
C TYR A 16 6.65 -2.20 -6.63
N GLU A 17 6.17 -2.51 -7.83
CA GLU A 17 4.72 -2.60 -8.10
C GLU A 17 4.07 -3.75 -7.34
N LYS A 18 4.69 -4.95 -7.38
CA LYS A 18 4.26 -6.10 -6.58
C LYS A 18 4.21 -5.76 -5.09
N MET A 19 5.20 -5.02 -4.58
CA MET A 19 5.23 -4.58 -3.19
C MET A 19 4.03 -3.70 -2.84
N ILE A 20 3.69 -2.71 -3.69
CA ILE A 20 2.53 -1.84 -3.47
C ILE A 20 1.23 -2.64 -3.51
N ILE A 21 1.05 -3.48 -4.53
CA ILE A 21 -0.15 -4.31 -4.69
C ILE A 21 -0.33 -5.21 -3.47
N ASN A 22 0.75 -5.87 -3.03
CA ASN A 22 0.71 -6.71 -1.84
C ASN A 22 0.35 -5.91 -0.59
N HIS A 23 0.91 -4.71 -0.38
CA HIS A 23 0.56 -3.88 0.77
C HIS A 23 -0.91 -3.48 0.77
N TYR A 24 -1.45 -3.09 -0.39
CA TYR A 24 -2.87 -2.75 -0.50
C TYR A 24 -3.75 -3.97 -0.25
N HIS A 25 -3.40 -5.12 -0.83
CA HIS A 25 -4.12 -6.37 -0.63
C HIS A 25 -4.15 -6.79 0.85
N GLN A 26 -3.00 -6.76 1.53
CA GLN A 26 -2.91 -7.07 2.96
C GLN A 26 -3.74 -6.10 3.80
N TRP A 27 -3.75 -4.81 3.44
CA TRP A 27 -4.57 -3.81 4.11
C TRP A 27 -6.07 -4.09 3.92
N CYS A 28 -6.51 -4.43 2.70
CA CYS A 28 -7.89 -4.85 2.44
C CYS A 28 -8.27 -6.09 3.25
N LEU A 29 -7.41 -7.11 3.31
CA LEU A 29 -7.64 -8.31 4.12
C LEU A 29 -7.83 -7.98 5.60
N MET A 30 -7.00 -7.12 6.18
CA MET A 30 -7.12 -6.67 7.57
C MET A 30 -8.44 -5.95 7.88
N HIS A 31 -9.05 -5.33 6.88
CA HIS A 31 -10.31 -4.61 7.00
C HIS A 31 -11.50 -5.36 6.37
N SER A 32 -11.32 -6.62 5.98
CA SER A 32 -12.41 -7.47 5.49
C SER A 32 -13.06 -8.18 6.68
N HIS A 33 -14.38 -8.21 6.72
CA HIS A 33 -15.11 -8.95 7.76
C HIS A 33 -15.71 -10.24 7.20
N GLU A 34 -16.11 -10.21 5.93
CA GLU A 34 -16.72 -11.33 5.22
C GLU A 34 -15.87 -11.76 4.02
N GLU A 35 -16.11 -12.97 3.51
CA GLU A 35 -15.35 -13.58 2.41
C GLU A 35 -15.33 -12.71 1.14
N ASN A 36 -16.44 -12.02 0.85
CA ASN A 36 -16.58 -11.14 -0.31
C ASN A 36 -16.13 -9.69 -0.06
N ASP A 37 -15.87 -9.30 1.19
CA ASP A 37 -15.48 -7.92 1.49
C ASP A 37 -14.15 -7.57 0.82
N CYS A 38 -13.17 -8.48 0.87
CA CYS A 38 -11.84 -8.20 0.33
C CYS A 38 -11.90 -7.85 -1.16
N GLN A 39 -12.69 -8.59 -1.94
CA GLN A 39 -12.89 -8.31 -3.37
C GLN A 39 -13.54 -6.95 -3.59
N LYS A 40 -14.57 -6.60 -2.81
CA LYS A 40 -15.25 -5.29 -2.87
C LYS A 40 -14.32 -4.14 -2.50
N LEU A 41 -13.49 -4.31 -1.46
CA LEU A 41 -12.50 -3.31 -1.05
C LEU A 41 -11.42 -3.13 -2.13
N LEU A 42 -10.88 -4.23 -2.67
CA LEU A 42 -9.90 -4.20 -3.75
C LEU A 42 -10.44 -3.51 -5.02
N ALA A 43 -11.71 -3.77 -5.35
CA ALA A 43 -12.40 -3.22 -6.52
C ALA A 43 -12.75 -1.73 -6.39
N ASN A 44 -12.68 -1.14 -5.20
CA ASN A 44 -13.12 0.23 -4.99
C ASN A 44 -12.01 1.26 -5.32
N PRO A 45 -12.11 2.03 -6.42
CA PRO A 45 -11.05 2.96 -6.81
C PRO A 45 -10.91 4.15 -5.86
N GLN A 46 -12.01 4.58 -5.22
CA GLN A 46 -11.97 5.69 -4.27
C GLN A 46 -11.19 5.31 -3.01
N LEU A 47 -11.38 4.08 -2.55
CA LEU A 47 -10.64 3.51 -1.43
C LEU A 47 -9.16 3.35 -1.76
N PHE A 48 -8.84 2.83 -2.95
CA PHE A 48 -7.45 2.73 -3.41
C PHE A 48 -6.77 4.09 -3.50
N ASN A 49 -7.43 5.10 -4.07
CA ASN A 49 -6.88 6.46 -4.19
C ASN A 49 -6.59 7.09 -2.81
N TRP A 50 -7.50 6.90 -1.86
CA TRP A 50 -7.29 7.35 -0.48
C TRP A 50 -6.10 6.61 0.16
N TRP A 51 -6.08 5.28 0.08
CA TRP A 51 -4.99 4.47 0.63
C TRP A 51 -3.64 4.83 0.02
N GLN A 52 -3.60 5.02 -1.29
CA GLN A 52 -2.39 5.40 -2.02
C GLN A 52 -1.87 6.77 -1.57
N THR A 53 -2.76 7.71 -1.23
CA THR A 53 -2.39 9.02 -0.68
C THR A 53 -1.68 8.86 0.67
N GLU A 54 -2.22 8.05 1.58
CA GLU A 54 -1.60 7.76 2.88
C GLU A 54 -0.28 7.00 2.73
N TYR A 55 -0.24 6.00 1.85
CA TYR A 55 0.97 5.27 1.54
C TYR A 55 2.08 6.20 1.00
N ASN A 56 1.74 7.10 0.07
CA ASN A 56 2.67 8.09 -0.46
C ASN A 56 3.15 9.08 0.62
N ARG A 57 2.30 9.44 1.59
CA ARG A 57 2.71 10.27 2.74
C ARG A 57 3.78 9.55 3.58
N LEU A 58 3.59 8.27 3.86
CA LEU A 58 4.58 7.44 4.57
C LEU A 58 5.87 7.27 3.77
N GLN A 59 5.77 7.09 2.45
CA GLN A 59 6.94 7.05 1.57
C GLN A 59 7.75 8.35 1.61
N ARG A 60 7.12 9.52 1.63
CA ARG A 60 7.81 10.80 1.82
C ARG A 60 8.52 10.87 3.18
N LYS A 61 7.88 10.36 4.24
CA LYS A 61 8.48 10.27 5.58
C LYS A 61 9.71 9.36 5.57
N PHE A 62 9.66 8.21 4.90
CA PHE A 62 10.81 7.35 4.68
C PHE A 62 11.93 8.07 3.95
N ILE A 63 11.65 8.67 2.79
CA ILE A 63 12.66 9.38 2.00
C ILE A 63 13.34 10.46 2.83
N LYS A 64 12.56 11.30 3.52
CA LYS A 64 13.09 12.40 4.34
C LYS A 64 14.09 11.91 5.39
N ARG A 65 13.79 10.79 6.05
CA ARG A 65 14.66 10.22 7.10
C ARG A 65 15.83 9.44 6.53
N ALA A 66 15.58 8.60 5.53
CA ALA A 66 16.59 7.76 4.93
C ALA A 66 17.61 8.56 4.11
N TYR A 67 17.25 9.75 3.60
CA TYR A 67 18.17 10.60 2.83
C TYR A 67 19.51 10.84 3.55
N GLU A 68 19.48 11.00 4.87
CA GLU A 68 20.66 11.30 5.69
C GLU A 68 21.68 10.16 5.77
N PHE A 69 21.25 8.90 5.58
CA PHE A 69 22.09 7.73 5.83
C PHE A 69 22.05 6.66 4.74
N HIS A 70 21.22 6.81 3.69
CA HIS A 70 21.02 5.77 2.68
C HIS A 70 22.28 5.37 1.89
N THR A 71 23.29 6.24 1.81
CA THR A 71 24.56 5.93 1.13
C THR A 71 25.51 5.08 1.98
N LYS A 72 25.31 5.07 3.30
CA LYS A 72 26.17 4.35 4.26
C LYS A 72 25.47 3.15 4.89
N ALA A 73 24.14 3.13 4.87
CA ALA A 73 23.37 2.03 5.43
C ALA A 73 23.32 0.82 4.50
N ASP A 74 23.35 -0.35 5.12
CA ASP A 74 23.08 -1.61 4.47
C ASP A 74 21.68 -1.63 3.82
N LYS A 75 21.57 -2.26 2.66
CA LYS A 75 20.33 -2.27 1.86
C LYS A 75 19.23 -3.08 2.52
N LEU A 76 19.57 -4.16 3.23
CA LEU A 76 18.61 -4.91 4.00
C LEU A 76 18.04 -4.06 5.14
N VAL A 77 18.89 -3.26 5.80
CA VAL A 77 18.46 -2.30 6.82
C VAL A 77 17.51 -1.25 6.23
N LEU A 78 17.82 -0.67 5.07
CA LEU A 78 16.93 0.29 4.41
C LEU A 78 15.58 -0.32 4.00
N ARG A 79 15.58 -1.58 3.52
CA ARG A 79 14.35 -2.31 3.17
C ARG A 79 13.49 -2.59 4.40
N LYS A 80 14.09 -3.02 5.51
CA LYS A 80 13.39 -3.22 6.79
C LYS A 80 12.81 -1.91 7.30
N TYR A 81 13.60 -0.84 7.28
CA TYR A 81 13.16 0.48 7.71
C TYR A 81 12.01 1.03 6.85
N HIS A 82 12.10 0.85 5.53
CA HIS A 82 10.99 1.18 4.63
C HIS A 82 9.73 0.41 5.01
N ALA A 83 9.83 -0.92 5.19
CA ALA A 83 8.71 -1.78 5.57
C ALA A 83 8.06 -1.34 6.89
N GLU A 84 8.84 -1.02 7.91
CA GLU A 84 8.35 -0.50 9.20
C GLU A 84 7.60 0.83 9.05
N ILE A 85 8.09 1.73 8.19
CA ILE A 85 7.41 3.01 7.96
C ILE A 85 6.09 2.81 7.23
N VAL A 86 6.08 2.03 6.15
CA VAL A 86 4.84 1.85 5.36
C VAL A 86 3.83 0.95 6.06
N ALA A 87 4.24 0.09 6.98
CA ALA A 87 3.34 -0.70 7.81
C ALA A 87 2.41 0.17 8.68
N GLN A 88 2.80 1.41 9.00
CA GLN A 88 1.94 2.38 9.70
C GLN A 88 0.66 2.69 8.93
N VAL A 89 0.55 2.37 7.63
CA VAL A 89 -0.69 2.55 6.87
C VAL A 89 -1.85 1.75 7.48
N LYS A 90 -1.55 0.67 8.19
CA LYS A 90 -2.53 -0.18 8.89
C LYS A 90 -3.25 0.56 10.04
N ASP A 91 -2.60 1.59 10.59
CA ASP A 91 -3.17 2.38 11.69
C ASP A 91 -4.19 3.42 11.18
N PHE A 92 -4.26 3.63 9.87
CA PHE A 92 -5.15 4.59 9.24
C PHE A 92 -6.23 3.86 8.44
N TYR A 93 -7.47 4.32 8.57
CA TYR A 93 -8.58 3.85 7.74
C TYR A 93 -9.68 4.89 7.60
N CYS A 94 -10.29 4.95 6.42
CA CYS A 94 -11.42 5.82 6.15
C CYS A 94 -12.73 5.04 6.32
N LYS A 95 -13.34 5.13 7.51
CA LYS A 95 -14.62 4.45 7.83
C LYS A 95 -15.71 4.68 6.75
N PRO A 96 -15.95 5.91 6.25
CA PRO A 96 -16.96 6.14 5.21
C PRO A 96 -16.67 5.39 3.91
N LEU A 97 -15.42 5.39 3.44
CA LEU A 97 -15.05 4.71 2.20
C LEU A 97 -15.10 3.19 2.35
N LEU A 98 -14.69 2.65 3.50
CA LEU A 98 -14.83 1.22 3.81
C LEU A 98 -16.31 0.80 3.81
N SER A 99 -17.18 1.55 4.48
CA SER A 99 -18.61 1.24 4.50
C SER A 99 -19.22 1.32 3.11
N LYS A 100 -18.85 2.33 2.31
CA LYS A 100 -19.31 2.49 0.93
C LYS A 100 -18.86 1.34 0.04
N ALA A 101 -17.61 0.91 0.16
CA ALA A 101 -17.06 -0.20 -0.62
C ALA A 101 -17.77 -1.52 -0.32
N ARG A 102 -18.02 -1.84 0.95
CA ARG A 102 -18.71 -3.09 1.35
C ARG A 102 -20.15 -3.19 0.84
N LYS A 103 -20.82 -2.04 0.67
CA LYS A 103 -22.16 -1.95 0.11
C LYS A 103 -22.22 -2.09 -1.42
N GLN A 104 -21.07 -2.15 -2.11
CA GLN A 104 -21.08 -2.46 -3.54
C GLN A 104 -21.53 -3.91 -3.76
N GLU A 105 -22.34 -4.10 -4.79
CA GLU A 105 -22.62 -5.43 -5.34
C GLU A 105 -21.29 -6.12 -5.71
N PRO A 106 -21.16 -7.43 -5.50
CA PRO A 106 -20.01 -8.18 -5.99
C PRO A 106 -19.83 -7.95 -7.49
N ILE A 107 -18.57 -7.87 -7.96
CA ILE A 107 -18.32 -7.90 -9.40
C ILE A 107 -18.67 -9.30 -9.89
N THR A 108 -19.84 -9.47 -10.50
CA THR A 108 -20.19 -10.70 -11.21
C THR A 108 -19.42 -10.70 -12.53
N PRO A 109 -18.49 -11.65 -12.78
CA PRO A 109 -17.89 -11.78 -14.09
C PRO A 109 -18.99 -12.11 -15.10
N GLN A 110 -19.22 -11.21 -16.05
CA GLN A 110 -20.07 -11.49 -17.20
C GLN A 110 -19.28 -12.43 -18.12
N PHE A 111 -19.55 -13.73 -18.02
CA PHE A 111 -19.16 -14.67 -19.06
C PHE A 111 -20.15 -14.50 -20.22
N ASN A 112 -19.72 -13.78 -21.25
CA ASN A 112 -20.35 -13.79 -22.58
C ASN A 112 -19.70 -14.88 -23.44
#